data_AF-L7Y6J9-F1
#
_entry.id   AF-L7Y6J9-F1
#
_cell.length_a   1.000
_cell.length_b   1.000
_cell.length_c   1.000
_cell.angle_alpha   90.00
_cell.angle_beta   90.00
_cell.angle_gamma   90.00
#
_symmetry.space_group_name_H-M   'P 1'
#
loop_
_entity.id
_entity.type
_entity.pdbx_description
1 polymer ?
#
loop_
_entity_poly.entity_id
_entity_poly.type
_entity_poly.pdbx_seq_one_letter_code
_entity_poly.pdbx_strand_id
1 'polypeptide(L)'
;MDGTAAISSNLEALKRILAGLVAMAGFGPEVPASGEPRRTLPRHFRLAILRLLRPAESAARRLIIASARGLVVTLPPPRKRKPEPATAEPYLRRFGIAVVMSPADLARTAAAERAAATRSARPRALTLPLFDPPRCVRSLLNGSNGRRYVPAHAAPRILFPGAVQPFSLPPPPSPDDRIDATHLGRRLAALAAALDDLPGQARRFARWRALKARAPGRIRRVSPLRSGRPPGGRLARFDPFSTHPRTVREVDAVLAHAHALALYALQNPDTS
;
A
#
# COMPACT_ATOMS: atom_id res chain seq x y z
N MET A 1 -31.58 -2.86 3.79
CA MET A 1 -30.59 -2.89 4.89
C MET A 1 -29.82 -1.58 4.88
N ASP A 2 -29.81 -0.87 6.00
CA ASP A 2 -29.15 0.43 6.12
C ASP A 2 -27.63 0.24 6.05
N GLY A 3 -27.06 0.34 4.84
CA GLY A 3 -25.64 0.13 4.59
C GLY A 3 -24.73 1.03 5.44
N THR A 4 -25.26 2.16 5.93
CA THR A 4 -24.60 3.09 6.85
C THR A 4 -24.34 2.47 8.23
N ALA A 5 -25.30 1.77 8.82
CA ALA A 5 -25.14 1.09 10.11
C ALA A 5 -24.15 -0.08 10.02
N ALA A 6 -24.17 -0.80 8.89
CA ALA A 6 -23.18 -1.84 8.61
C ALA A 6 -21.76 -1.25 8.45
N ILE A 7 -21.62 -0.07 7.84
CA ILE A 7 -20.33 0.61 7.70
C ILE A 7 -19.80 1.07 9.06
N SER A 8 -20.64 1.70 9.90
CA SER A 8 -20.21 2.20 11.21
C SER A 8 -19.78 1.07 12.15
N SER A 9 -20.54 -0.03 12.21
CA SER A 9 -20.18 -1.21 13.01
C SER A 9 -18.82 -1.81 12.61
N ASN A 10 -18.57 -1.96 11.29
CA ASN A 10 -17.28 -2.43 10.80
C ASN A 10 -16.13 -1.44 11.07
N LEU A 11 -16.40 -0.13 11.01
CA LEU A 11 -15.44 0.92 11.28
C LEU A 11 -14.97 0.83 12.74
N GLU A 12 -15.90 0.74 13.68
CA GLU A 12 -15.59 0.60 15.11
C GLU A 12 -14.84 -0.70 15.41
N ALA A 13 -15.22 -1.82 14.78
CA ALA A 13 -14.47 -3.07 14.89
C ALA A 13 -13.02 -2.94 14.39
N LEU A 14 -12.80 -2.25 13.26
CA LEU A 14 -11.44 -2.00 12.76
C LEU A 14 -10.62 -1.08 13.66
N LYS A 15 -11.24 -0.05 14.26
CA LYS A 15 -10.58 0.82 15.24
C LYS A 15 -10.14 0.03 16.47
N ARG A 16 -10.98 -0.85 17.01
CA ARG A 16 -10.61 -1.76 18.11
C ARG A 16 -9.43 -2.66 17.75
N ILE A 17 -9.47 -3.30 16.57
CA ILE A 17 -8.36 -4.14 16.09
C ILE A 17 -7.07 -3.32 15.92
N LEU A 18 -7.17 -2.10 15.39
CA LEU A 18 -6.03 -1.22 15.21
C LEU A 18 -5.41 -0.80 16.55
N ALA A 19 -6.22 -0.46 17.55
CA ALA A 19 -5.76 -0.15 18.89
C ALA A 19 -4.95 -1.33 19.48
N GLY A 20 -5.46 -2.56 19.33
CA GLY A 20 -4.73 -3.77 19.73
C GLY A 20 -3.41 -3.95 18.97
N LEU A 21 -3.36 -3.66 17.67
CA LEU A 21 -2.12 -3.74 16.87
C LEU A 21 -1.09 -2.70 17.28
N VAL A 22 -1.51 -1.48 17.63
CA VAL A 22 -0.63 -0.42 18.12
C VAL A 22 -0.07 -0.77 19.50
N ALA A 23 -0.92 -1.29 20.40
CA ALA A 23 -0.51 -1.77 21.72
C ALA A 23 0.51 -2.92 21.61
N MET A 24 0.25 -3.93 20.77
CA MET A 24 1.20 -5.02 20.52
C MET A 24 2.52 -4.54 19.89
N ALA A 25 2.49 -3.46 19.10
CA ALA A 25 3.69 -2.92 18.49
C ALA A 25 4.54 -2.09 19.46
N GLY A 26 4.02 -1.73 20.65
CA GLY A 26 4.69 -0.84 21.59
C GLY A 26 4.97 0.55 21.01
N PHE A 27 4.20 0.97 20.00
CA PHE A 27 4.41 2.25 19.32
C PHE A 27 3.62 3.34 20.05
N GLY A 28 4.32 4.16 20.83
CA GLY A 28 3.76 5.40 21.35
C GLY A 28 3.39 6.39 20.24
N PRO A 29 2.55 7.40 20.54
CA PRO A 29 2.11 8.42 19.58
C PRO A 29 3.25 9.34 19.10
N GLU A 30 4.38 9.37 19.80
CA GLU A 30 5.45 10.34 19.55
C GLU A 30 6.29 9.99 18.32
N VAL A 31 6.35 10.89 17.35
CA VAL A 31 7.27 10.73 16.21
C VAL A 31 8.70 10.83 16.76
N PRO A 32 9.57 9.83 16.56
CA PRO A 32 10.91 9.86 17.13
C PRO A 32 11.63 11.11 16.65
N ALA A 33 12.14 11.91 17.59
CA ALA A 33 12.95 13.08 17.29
C ALA A 33 14.19 12.67 16.47
N SER A 34 14.73 13.61 15.68
CA SER A 34 15.96 13.36 14.91
C SER A 34 17.10 12.99 15.85
N GLY A 35 17.42 11.69 15.92
CA GLY A 35 18.46 11.14 16.81
C GLY A 35 18.01 9.98 17.69
N GLU A 36 16.70 9.72 17.81
CA GLU A 36 16.19 8.58 18.59
C GLU A 36 16.49 7.22 17.93
N PRO A 37 16.70 6.17 18.74
CA PRO A 37 16.90 4.83 18.23
C PRO A 37 15.70 4.41 17.37
N ARG A 38 15.99 3.85 16.18
CA ARG A 38 14.93 3.35 15.29
C ARG A 38 14.07 2.37 16.06
N ARG A 39 12.75 2.55 15.99
CA ARG A 39 11.78 1.61 16.55
C ARG A 39 12.07 0.21 15.98
N THR A 40 12.53 -0.72 16.81
CA THR A 40 12.80 -2.10 16.39
C THR A 40 11.82 -3.06 17.04
N LEU A 41 11.51 -4.15 16.33
CA LEU A 41 10.68 -5.24 16.85
C LEU A 41 11.30 -6.58 16.48
N PRO A 42 11.19 -7.61 17.33
CA PRO A 42 11.55 -8.96 16.95
C PRO A 42 10.78 -9.40 15.71
N ARG A 43 11.45 -10.16 14.85
CA ARG A 43 10.94 -10.58 13.53
C ARG A 43 9.59 -11.28 13.65
N HIS A 44 9.43 -12.18 14.61
CA HIS A 44 8.20 -12.95 14.78
C HIS A 44 7.00 -12.04 15.14
N PHE A 45 7.18 -11.05 16.02
CA PHE A 45 6.15 -10.06 16.34
C PHE A 45 5.79 -9.20 15.14
N ARG A 46 6.78 -8.69 14.40
CA ARG A 46 6.54 -7.93 13.16
C ARG A 46 5.71 -8.75 12.16
N LEU A 47 6.02 -10.03 12.00
CA LEU A 47 5.27 -10.92 11.10
C LEU A 47 3.86 -11.20 11.62
N ALA A 48 3.66 -11.38 12.92
CA ALA A 48 2.35 -11.56 13.55
C ALA A 48 1.46 -10.33 13.32
N ILE A 49 1.97 -9.12 13.57
CA ILE A 49 1.28 -7.86 13.31
C ILE A 49 0.92 -7.75 11.82
N LEU A 50 1.87 -8.04 10.91
CA LEU A 50 1.61 -7.98 9.47
C LEU A 50 0.52 -8.97 9.00
N ARG A 51 0.34 -10.12 9.68
CA ARG A 51 -0.72 -11.09 9.37
C ARG A 51 -2.11 -10.57 9.74
N LEU A 52 -2.22 -9.63 10.67
CA LEU A 52 -3.47 -8.96 11.08
C LEU A 52 -3.67 -7.64 10.32
N LEU A 53 -2.59 -6.89 10.09
CA LEU A 53 -2.63 -5.60 9.40
C LEU A 53 -3.03 -5.73 7.92
N ARG A 54 -2.57 -6.79 7.22
CA ARG A 54 -2.94 -7.01 5.81
C ARG A 54 -4.46 -7.13 5.58
N PRO A 55 -5.19 -8.00 6.31
CA PRO A 55 -6.65 -8.05 6.19
C PRO A 55 -7.32 -6.76 6.70
N ALA A 56 -6.80 -6.11 7.75
CA ALA A 56 -7.34 -4.84 8.23
C ALA A 56 -7.25 -3.72 7.18
N GLU A 57 -6.08 -3.51 6.56
CA GLU A 57 -5.92 -2.56 5.45
C GLU A 57 -6.81 -2.89 4.26
N SER A 58 -7.02 -4.19 4.02
CA SER A 58 -7.91 -4.67 2.96
C SER A 58 -9.38 -4.37 3.25
N ALA A 59 -9.79 -4.47 4.51
CA ALA A 59 -11.12 -4.16 4.98
C ALA A 59 -11.37 -2.65 4.91
N ALA A 60 -10.42 -1.82 5.38
CA ALA A 60 -10.50 -0.37 5.30
C ALA A 60 -10.69 0.12 3.85
N ARG A 61 -9.91 -0.42 2.88
CA ARG A 61 -10.10 -0.13 1.44
C ARG A 61 -11.53 -0.42 0.96
N ARG A 62 -12.11 -1.52 1.43
CA ARG A 62 -13.47 -1.93 1.06
C ARG A 62 -14.52 -1.02 1.70
N LEU A 63 -14.34 -0.62 2.96
CA LEU A 63 -15.21 0.38 3.60
C LEU A 63 -15.14 1.74 2.91
N ILE A 64 -13.96 2.18 2.46
CA ILE A 64 -13.82 3.42 1.67
C ILE A 64 -14.63 3.33 0.38
N ILE A 65 -14.57 2.19 -0.33
CA ILE A 65 -15.34 1.96 -1.55
C ILE A 65 -16.84 1.93 -1.25
N ALA A 66 -17.26 1.24 -0.20
CA ALA A 66 -18.66 1.17 0.22
C ALA A 66 -19.21 2.56 0.59
N SER A 67 -18.44 3.34 1.34
CA SER A 67 -18.78 4.71 1.75
C SER A 67 -18.83 5.69 0.57
N ALA A 68 -18.18 5.36 -0.54
CA ALA A 68 -18.22 6.16 -1.75
C ALA A 68 -19.40 5.84 -2.67
N ARG A 69 -20.26 4.88 -2.31
CA ARG A 69 -21.50 4.60 -3.05
C ARG A 69 -22.37 5.86 -3.06
N GLY A 70 -22.92 6.20 -4.23
CA GLY A 70 -23.74 7.41 -4.40
C GLY A 70 -22.99 8.75 -4.40
N LEU A 71 -21.68 8.77 -4.09
CA LEU A 71 -20.91 10.02 -4.15
C LEU A 71 -20.62 10.44 -5.60
N VAL A 72 -21.16 11.59 -5.99
CA VAL A 72 -20.86 12.28 -7.24
C VAL A 72 -19.88 13.41 -6.93
N VAL A 73 -18.73 13.41 -7.61
CA VAL A 73 -17.73 14.49 -7.46
C VAL A 73 -17.54 15.18 -8.79
N THR A 74 -17.78 16.50 -8.79
CA THR A 74 -17.48 17.37 -9.90
C THR A 74 -15.96 17.60 -9.97
N LEU A 75 -15.38 17.37 -11.13
CA LEU A 75 -13.96 17.61 -11.36
C LEU A 75 -13.77 18.99 -11.98
N PRO A 76 -12.70 19.73 -11.60
CA PRO A 76 -12.36 20.97 -12.27
C PRO A 76 -12.05 20.70 -13.76
N PRO A 77 -12.23 21.72 -14.63
CA PRO A 77 -11.91 21.61 -16.04
C PRO A 77 -10.43 21.21 -16.23
N PRO A 78 -10.09 20.53 -17.35
CA PRO A 78 -8.71 20.21 -17.65
C PRO A 78 -7.89 21.49 -17.67
N ARG A 79 -6.76 21.49 -16.96
CA ARG A 79 -5.75 22.50 -17.25
C ARG A 79 -5.30 22.30 -18.70
N LYS A 80 -5.33 23.38 -19.49
CA LYS A 80 -4.77 23.37 -20.84
C LYS A 80 -3.32 22.87 -20.74
N ARG A 81 -2.95 21.91 -21.58
CA ARG A 81 -1.58 21.40 -21.62
C ARG A 81 -0.68 22.58 -21.93
N LYS A 82 0.31 22.86 -21.07
CA LYS A 82 1.35 23.85 -21.40
C LYS A 82 1.95 23.42 -22.74
N PRO A 83 2.08 24.34 -23.73
CA PRO A 83 2.67 24.00 -25.01
C PRO A 83 4.03 23.34 -24.75
N GLU A 84 4.30 22.27 -25.50
CA GLU A 84 5.60 21.62 -25.46
C GLU A 84 6.66 22.68 -25.81
N PRO A 85 7.78 22.77 -25.07
CA PRO A 85 8.79 23.75 -25.39
C PRO A 85 9.22 23.53 -26.85
N ALA A 86 9.05 24.57 -27.69
CA ALA A 86 9.43 24.52 -29.09
C ALA A 86 10.94 24.31 -29.28
N THR A 87 11.73 24.51 -28.22
CA THR A 87 13.18 24.46 -28.23
C THR A 87 13.71 23.11 -27.78
N ALA A 88 14.78 22.62 -28.44
CA ALA A 88 15.47 21.37 -28.10
C ALA A 88 16.31 21.44 -26.80
N GLU A 89 16.53 22.63 -26.26
CA GLU A 89 17.36 22.87 -25.07
C GLU A 89 17.03 22.00 -23.83
N PRO A 90 15.76 21.74 -23.46
CA PRO A 90 15.46 20.88 -22.31
C PRO A 90 15.87 19.43 -22.55
N TYR A 91 15.84 18.98 -23.80
CA TYR A 91 16.29 17.65 -24.20
C TYR A 91 17.81 17.57 -24.18
N LEU A 92 18.50 18.56 -24.78
CA LEU A 92 19.96 18.64 -24.77
C LEU A 92 20.52 18.63 -23.33
N ARG A 93 19.91 19.38 -22.42
CA ARG A 93 20.26 19.39 -20.98
C ARG A 93 20.06 18.04 -20.30
N ARG A 94 18.99 17.32 -20.64
CA ARG A 94 18.73 15.97 -20.10
C ARG A 94 19.81 14.97 -20.51
N PHE A 95 20.44 15.16 -21.66
CA PHE A 95 21.56 14.36 -22.15
C PHE A 95 22.93 14.91 -21.73
N GLY A 96 22.99 15.93 -20.87
CA GLY A 96 24.25 16.50 -20.37
C GLY A 96 24.96 17.43 -21.36
N ILE A 97 24.29 17.86 -22.42
CA ILE A 97 24.84 18.81 -23.40
C ILE A 97 24.72 20.21 -22.83
N ALA A 98 25.85 20.93 -22.76
CA ALA A 98 25.91 22.28 -22.25
C ALA A 98 25.12 23.23 -23.17
N VAL A 99 24.11 23.87 -22.61
CA VAL A 99 23.32 24.92 -23.27
C VAL A 99 23.53 26.21 -22.48
N VAL A 100 23.95 27.28 -23.16
CA VAL A 100 24.13 28.60 -22.54
C VAL A 100 22.80 29.04 -21.93
N MET A 101 22.79 29.31 -20.62
CA MET A 101 21.60 29.79 -19.92
C MET A 101 21.60 31.31 -19.87
N SER A 102 20.44 31.93 -20.09
CA SER A 102 20.25 33.31 -19.66
C SER A 102 20.38 33.40 -18.12
N PRO A 103 20.89 34.52 -17.56
CA PRO A 103 20.85 34.77 -16.12
C PRO A 103 19.45 34.60 -15.51
N ALA A 104 18.40 34.96 -16.27
CA ALA A 104 17.01 34.76 -15.87
C ALA A 104 16.64 33.27 -15.74
N ASP A 105 17.17 32.40 -16.61
CA ASP A 105 16.96 30.96 -16.53
C ASP A 105 17.68 30.34 -15.34
N LEU A 106 18.90 30.79 -15.03
CA LEU A 106 19.65 30.35 -13.86
C LEU A 106 18.93 30.70 -12.55
N ALA A 107 18.36 31.91 -12.48
CA ALA A 107 17.55 32.32 -11.33
C ALA A 107 16.30 31.44 -11.19
N ARG A 108 15.63 31.10 -12.30
CA ARG A 108 14.46 30.21 -12.32
C ARG A 108 14.80 28.79 -11.87
N THR A 109 15.91 28.21 -12.33
CA THR A 109 16.32 26.84 -11.94
C THR A 109 16.71 26.80 -10.47
N ALA A 110 17.51 27.76 -10.00
CA ALA A 110 17.89 27.85 -8.59
C ALA A 110 16.67 28.03 -7.67
N ALA A 111 15.67 28.82 -8.07
CA ALA A 111 14.42 28.93 -7.34
C ALA A 111 13.62 27.60 -7.32
N ALA A 112 13.58 26.89 -8.45
CA ALA A 112 12.93 25.59 -8.55
C ALA A 112 13.61 24.51 -7.69
N GLU A 113 14.94 24.53 -7.62
CA GLU A 113 15.75 23.65 -6.76
C GLU A 113 15.51 23.93 -5.28
N ARG A 114 15.51 25.20 -4.86
CA ARG A 114 15.14 25.59 -3.47
C ARG A 114 13.71 25.15 -3.13
N ALA A 115 12.77 25.35 -4.05
CA ALA A 115 11.38 24.89 -3.89
C ALA A 115 11.25 23.35 -3.90
N ALA A 116 12.17 22.63 -4.53
CA ALA A 116 12.22 21.17 -4.54
C ALA A 116 12.84 20.62 -3.25
N ALA A 117 13.92 21.23 -2.76
CA ALA A 117 14.57 20.89 -1.51
C ALA A 117 13.64 21.10 -0.31
N THR A 118 12.91 22.22 -0.28
CA THR A 118 11.88 22.46 0.74
C THR A 118 10.73 21.44 0.67
N ARG A 119 10.33 21.01 -0.54
CA ARG A 119 9.33 19.93 -0.71
C ARG A 119 9.84 18.54 -0.32
N SER A 120 11.12 18.24 -0.53
CA SER A 120 11.70 16.94 -0.17
C SER A 120 11.98 16.83 1.32
N ALA A 121 12.31 17.94 1.98
CA ALA A 121 12.52 18.00 3.42
C ALA A 121 11.24 17.78 4.24
N ARG A 122 10.05 18.02 3.66
CA ARG A 122 8.78 17.75 4.36
C ARG A 122 8.60 16.25 4.58
N PRO A 123 8.39 15.78 5.83
CA PRO A 123 8.15 14.37 6.08
C PRO A 123 6.87 13.93 5.37
N ARG A 124 7.02 13.05 4.38
CA ARG A 124 5.87 12.49 3.68
C ARG A 124 5.21 11.46 4.59
N ALA A 125 4.07 11.84 5.19
CA ALA A 125 3.20 10.88 5.84
C ALA A 125 2.80 9.79 4.84
N LEU A 126 2.87 8.54 5.27
CA LEU A 126 2.38 7.43 4.45
C LEU A 126 0.85 7.53 4.42
N THR A 127 0.26 7.50 3.23
CA THR A 127 -1.21 7.48 3.07
C THR A 127 -1.67 6.07 2.76
N LEU A 128 -2.82 5.66 3.29
CA LEU A 128 -3.41 4.38 2.94
C LEU A 128 -3.65 4.30 1.41
N PRO A 129 -3.14 3.26 0.72
CA PRO A 129 -3.42 3.07 -0.69
C PRO A 129 -4.90 2.73 -0.88
N LEU A 130 -5.57 3.41 -1.82
CA LEU A 130 -7.00 3.20 -2.10
C LEU A 130 -7.31 1.85 -2.77
N PHE A 131 -6.32 1.24 -3.43
CA PHE A 131 -6.53 0.08 -4.28
C PHE A 131 -5.80 -1.16 -3.75
N ASP A 132 -6.36 -2.33 -4.03
CA ASP A 132 -5.69 -3.59 -3.71
C ASP A 132 -4.39 -3.71 -4.53
N PRO A 133 -3.28 -4.19 -3.92
CA PRO A 133 -2.08 -4.49 -4.68
C PRO A 133 -2.40 -5.56 -5.75
N PRO A 134 -1.89 -5.41 -6.98
CA PRO A 134 -2.16 -6.38 -8.04
C PRO A 134 -1.68 -7.79 -7.63
N ARG A 135 -2.32 -8.84 -8.16
CA ARG A 135 -1.78 -10.20 -8.01
C ARG A 135 -0.42 -10.21 -8.69
N CYS A 136 0.67 -10.38 -7.94
CA CYS A 136 1.97 -10.63 -8.56
C CYS A 136 1.95 -12.06 -9.11
N VAL A 137 2.11 -12.22 -10.42
CA VAL A 137 2.15 -13.51 -11.13
C VAL A 137 3.23 -14.44 -10.54
N ARG A 138 4.32 -13.87 -10.01
CA ARG A 138 5.38 -14.59 -9.31
C ARG A 138 4.91 -15.32 -8.04
N SER A 139 3.78 -14.91 -7.46
CA SER A 139 3.13 -15.61 -6.32
C SER A 139 2.18 -16.73 -6.76
N LEU A 140 1.82 -16.80 -8.05
CA LEU A 140 0.96 -17.85 -8.61
C LEU A 140 1.80 -18.99 -9.20
N LEU A 141 2.89 -18.66 -9.89
CA LEU A 141 3.80 -19.64 -10.48
C LEU A 141 4.66 -20.36 -9.43
N ASN A 142 5.04 -19.65 -8.36
CA ASN A 142 5.73 -20.26 -7.23
C ASN A 142 4.69 -20.63 -6.17
N GLY A 143 4.02 -21.77 -6.36
CA GLY A 143 3.14 -22.39 -5.35
C GLY A 143 3.85 -22.71 -4.01
N SER A 144 5.17 -22.53 -3.95
CA SER A 144 5.97 -22.54 -2.74
C SER A 144 6.29 -21.11 -2.31
N ASN A 145 6.07 -20.83 -1.02
CA ASN A 145 6.54 -19.66 -0.28
C ASN A 145 7.75 -19.02 -0.96
N GLY A 146 7.62 -17.75 -1.35
CA GLY A 146 8.72 -16.92 -1.87
C GLY A 146 9.84 -16.77 -0.84
N ARG A 147 10.58 -17.84 -0.61
CA ARG A 147 11.85 -17.84 0.09
C ARG A 147 12.76 -17.02 -0.81
N ARG A 148 13.07 -15.81 -0.35
CA ARG A 148 14.05 -14.91 -0.98
C ARG A 148 15.49 -15.42 -0.79
N TYR A 149 15.63 -16.70 -0.44
CA TYR A 149 16.83 -17.40 -0.08
C TYR A 149 16.70 -18.83 -0.60
N VAL A 150 17.78 -19.33 -1.18
CA VAL A 150 17.89 -20.71 -1.64
C VAL A 150 18.23 -21.57 -0.43
N PRO A 151 17.41 -22.56 -0.04
CA PRO A 151 17.74 -23.40 1.11
C PRO A 151 19.07 -24.11 0.86
N ALA A 152 19.82 -24.43 1.93
CA ALA A 152 21.20 -24.91 1.81
C ALA A 152 21.37 -26.21 1.00
N HIS A 153 20.31 -27.02 0.90
CA HIS A 153 20.29 -28.21 0.04
C HIS A 153 20.09 -27.91 -1.45
N ALA A 154 19.61 -26.71 -1.81
CA ALA A 154 19.33 -26.30 -3.19
C ALA A 154 20.32 -25.27 -3.72
N ALA A 155 21.32 -24.85 -2.93
CA ALA A 155 22.40 -24.00 -3.42
C ALA A 155 23.33 -24.84 -4.31
N PRO A 156 23.79 -24.33 -5.47
CA PRO A 156 24.66 -25.08 -6.36
C PRO A 156 25.97 -25.42 -5.64
N ARG A 157 26.23 -26.71 -5.47
CA ARG A 157 27.43 -27.27 -4.83
C ARG A 157 28.46 -27.62 -5.90
N ILE A 158 28.89 -26.65 -6.70
CA ILE A 158 30.02 -26.88 -7.61
C ILE A 158 31.28 -26.81 -6.73
N LEU A 159 31.74 -27.98 -6.30
CA LEU A 159 33.02 -28.16 -5.61
C LEU A 159 34.02 -28.68 -6.63
N PHE A 160 35.08 -27.91 -6.90
CA PHE A 160 36.28 -28.45 -7.48
C PHE A 160 37.20 -28.88 -6.33
N PRO A 161 37.44 -30.20 -6.13
CA PRO A 161 38.31 -30.68 -5.05
C PRO A 161 39.67 -29.99 -5.10
N GLY A 162 40.09 -29.37 -3.98
CA GLY A 162 41.38 -28.68 -3.87
C GLY A 162 41.47 -27.28 -4.51
N ALA A 163 40.47 -26.83 -5.27
CA ALA A 163 40.52 -25.55 -5.98
C ALA A 163 39.49 -24.50 -5.50
N VAL A 164 38.37 -24.92 -4.89
CA VAL A 164 37.30 -23.99 -4.47
C VAL A 164 36.84 -24.28 -3.04
N GLN A 165 36.89 -23.27 -2.17
CA GLN A 165 36.31 -23.33 -0.84
C GLN A 165 34.77 -23.26 -0.94
N PRO A 166 34.01 -24.15 -0.27
CA PRO A 166 32.54 -24.11 -0.31
C PRO A 166 32.01 -22.76 0.18
N PHE A 167 31.17 -22.10 -0.62
CA PHE A 167 30.50 -20.88 -0.18
C PHE A 167 29.52 -21.21 0.96
N SER A 168 29.83 -20.74 2.17
CA SER A 168 28.93 -20.87 3.31
C SER A 168 27.77 -19.90 3.16
N LEU A 169 26.56 -20.44 3.04
CA LEU A 169 25.38 -19.60 3.04
C LEU A 169 25.19 -18.96 4.42
N PRO A 170 24.65 -17.73 4.49
CA PRO A 170 24.35 -17.11 5.78
C PRO A 170 23.34 -17.98 6.57
N PRO A 171 23.46 -18.01 7.91
CA PRO A 171 22.49 -18.72 8.74
C PRO A 171 21.08 -18.16 8.48
N PRO A 172 20.03 -19.01 8.60
CA PRO A 172 18.67 -18.53 8.46
C PRO A 172 18.41 -17.45 9.52
N PRO A 173 17.64 -16.40 9.19
CA PRO A 173 17.35 -15.34 10.14
C PRO A 173 16.57 -15.88 11.35
N SER A 174 16.95 -15.43 12.55
CA SER A 174 16.32 -15.85 13.80
C SER A 174 14.94 -15.20 13.97
N PRO A 175 13.98 -15.87 14.63
CA PRO A 175 12.71 -15.28 15.03
C PRO A 175 12.85 -14.02 15.90
N ASP A 176 13.95 -13.92 16.66
CA ASP A 176 14.18 -12.84 17.64
C ASP A 176 15.06 -11.71 17.09
N ASP A 177 15.48 -11.81 15.82
CA ASP A 177 16.21 -10.74 15.14
C ASP A 177 15.43 -9.43 15.24
N ARG A 178 16.07 -8.39 15.79
CA ARG A 178 15.50 -7.03 15.85
C ARG A 178 15.49 -6.43 14.45
N ILE A 179 14.30 -6.10 13.97
CA ILE A 179 14.10 -5.49 12.65
C ILE A 179 13.55 -4.08 12.82
N ASP A 180 14.07 -3.14 12.02
CA ASP A 180 13.51 -1.80 11.88
C ASP A 180 12.01 -1.85 11.56
N ALA A 181 11.20 -1.29 12.45
CA ALA A 181 9.75 -1.28 12.42
C ALA A 181 9.17 0.12 12.15
N THR A 182 9.99 1.09 11.76
CA THR A 182 9.56 2.44 11.36
C THR A 182 8.48 2.42 10.28
N HIS A 183 8.66 1.61 9.24
CA HIS A 183 7.68 1.47 8.17
C HIS A 183 6.37 0.80 8.65
N LEU A 184 6.44 -0.08 9.65
CA LEU A 184 5.24 -0.67 10.25
C LEU A 184 4.44 0.40 11.00
N GLY A 185 5.11 1.24 11.80
CA GLY A 185 4.49 2.35 12.51
C GLY A 185 3.82 3.35 11.55
N ARG A 186 4.52 3.74 10.46
CA ARG A 186 3.94 4.59 9.41
C ARG A 186 2.71 3.99 8.75
N ARG A 187 2.64 2.66 8.58
CA ARG A 187 1.45 1.98 8.04
C ARG A 187 0.29 1.97 9.02
N LEU A 188 0.55 1.73 10.31
CA LEU A 188 -0.48 1.80 11.35
C LEU A 188 -1.05 3.22 11.46
N ALA A 189 -0.19 4.24 11.46
CA ALA A 189 -0.61 5.64 11.45
C ALA A 189 -1.42 6.01 10.20
N ALA A 190 -1.01 5.52 9.03
CA ALA A 190 -1.75 5.72 7.78
C ALA A 190 -3.14 5.08 7.80
N LEU A 191 -3.26 3.91 8.45
CA LEU A 191 -4.54 3.22 8.63
C LEU A 191 -5.41 3.97 9.64
N ALA A 192 -4.85 4.46 10.75
CA ALA A 192 -5.55 5.29 11.74
C ALA A 192 -6.17 6.53 11.07
N ALA A 193 -5.33 7.34 10.42
CA ALA A 193 -5.77 8.56 9.74
C ALA A 193 -6.84 8.30 8.66
N ALA A 194 -6.81 7.13 8.01
CA ALA A 194 -7.82 6.76 7.03
C ALA A 194 -9.15 6.31 7.66
N LEU A 195 -9.11 5.70 8.84
CA LEU A 195 -10.31 5.30 9.59
C LEU A 195 -10.95 6.50 10.33
N ASP A 196 -10.14 7.48 10.72
CA ASP A 196 -10.61 8.73 11.35
C ASP A 196 -11.30 9.65 10.33
N ASP A 197 -10.76 9.75 9.11
CA ASP A 197 -11.37 10.51 7.99
C ASP A 197 -11.89 9.58 6.88
N LEU A 198 -12.79 8.66 7.23
CA LEU A 198 -13.42 7.78 6.24
C LEU A 198 -14.16 8.54 5.12
N PRO A 199 -14.95 9.61 5.41
CA PRO A 199 -15.63 10.39 4.37
C PRO A 199 -14.66 11.10 3.42
N GLY A 200 -13.55 11.66 3.90
CA GLY A 200 -12.54 12.28 3.05
C GLY A 200 -11.84 11.27 2.15
N GLN A 201 -11.54 10.07 2.64
CA GLN A 201 -11.04 8.98 1.79
C GLN A 201 -12.08 8.52 0.76
N ALA A 202 -13.36 8.48 1.11
CA ALA A 202 -14.45 8.16 0.17
C ALA A 202 -14.56 9.21 -0.96
N ARG A 203 -14.44 10.50 -0.63
CA ARG A 203 -14.36 11.58 -1.65
C ARG A 203 -13.12 11.45 -2.53
N ARG A 204 -11.97 11.08 -1.97
CA ARG A 204 -10.72 10.81 -2.72
C ARG A 204 -10.91 9.67 -3.71
N PHE A 205 -11.61 8.60 -3.31
CA PHE A 205 -11.97 7.49 -4.20
C PHE A 205 -12.97 7.92 -5.29
N ALA A 206 -14.01 8.69 -4.94
CA ALA A 206 -14.98 9.19 -5.90
C ALA A 206 -14.34 10.13 -6.95
N ARG A 207 -13.37 10.97 -6.55
CA ARG A 207 -12.54 11.77 -7.46
C ARG A 207 -11.78 10.89 -8.45
N TRP A 208 -11.16 9.81 -7.98
CA TRP A 208 -10.48 8.86 -8.86
C TRP A 208 -11.47 8.20 -9.84
N ARG A 209 -12.66 7.82 -9.39
CA ARG A 209 -13.72 7.24 -10.24
C ARG A 209 -14.14 8.24 -11.34
N ALA A 210 -14.36 9.50 -10.99
CA ALA A 210 -14.67 10.55 -11.95
C ALA A 210 -13.53 10.79 -12.94
N LEU A 211 -12.26 10.75 -12.49
CA LEU A 211 -11.09 10.93 -13.36
C LEU A 211 -10.97 9.78 -14.37
N LYS A 212 -11.26 8.55 -13.93
CA LYS A 212 -11.28 7.38 -14.80
C LYS A 212 -12.41 7.46 -15.83
N ALA A 213 -13.61 7.88 -15.41
CA ALA A 213 -14.75 8.04 -16.32
C ALA A 213 -14.50 9.12 -17.38
N ARG A 214 -13.84 10.22 -17.01
CA ARG A 214 -13.52 11.32 -17.92
C ARG A 214 -12.43 10.99 -18.96
N ALA A 215 -11.53 10.05 -18.65
CA ALA A 215 -10.43 9.68 -19.54
C ALA A 215 -10.22 8.15 -19.56
N PRO A 216 -11.16 7.38 -20.15
CA PRO A 216 -11.00 5.94 -20.30
C PRO A 216 -9.71 5.64 -21.08
N GLY A 217 -8.92 4.67 -20.61
CA GLY A 217 -7.63 4.29 -21.22
C GLY A 217 -6.38 4.94 -20.59
N ARG A 218 -6.47 6.11 -19.95
CA ARG A 218 -5.31 6.67 -19.21
C ARG A 218 -4.98 5.89 -17.93
N ILE A 219 -6.00 5.34 -17.28
CA ILE A 219 -5.85 4.56 -16.05
C ILE A 219 -6.02 3.08 -16.41
N ARG A 220 -4.89 2.34 -16.47
CA ARG A 220 -4.83 0.91 -16.85
C ARG A 220 -5.47 -0.06 -15.83
N ARG A 221 -6.03 0.44 -14.73
CA ARG A 221 -6.62 -0.39 -13.67
C ARG A 221 -8.13 -0.57 -13.92
N VAL A 222 -8.53 -1.79 -14.26
CA VAL A 222 -9.93 -2.16 -14.56
C VAL A 222 -10.84 -2.08 -13.33
N SER A 223 -10.40 -2.61 -12.17
CA SER A 223 -11.16 -2.56 -10.91
C SER A 223 -10.32 -2.03 -9.75
N PRO A 224 -10.91 -1.30 -8.79
CA PRO A 224 -10.22 -0.90 -7.57
C PRO A 224 -9.89 -2.09 -6.66
N LEU A 225 -10.72 -3.14 -6.71
CA LEU A 225 -10.53 -4.39 -5.99
C LEU A 225 -9.73 -5.38 -6.85
N ARG A 226 -8.96 -6.24 -6.19
CA ARG A 226 -8.31 -7.40 -6.82
C ARG A 226 -9.38 -8.43 -7.18
N SER A 227 -9.27 -9.04 -8.37
CA SER A 227 -10.16 -10.13 -8.77
C SER A 227 -10.02 -11.35 -7.85
N GLY A 228 -11.16 -11.96 -7.51
CA GLY A 228 -11.27 -13.09 -6.59
C GLY A 228 -10.98 -12.71 -5.14
N ARG A 229 -10.24 -13.59 -4.44
CA ARG A 229 -9.91 -13.46 -3.02
C ARG A 229 -9.38 -12.07 -2.59
N PRO A 230 -9.93 -11.49 -1.49
CA PRO A 230 -9.38 -10.28 -0.88
C PRO A 230 -7.99 -10.52 -0.27
N PRO A 231 -7.05 -9.57 -0.38
CA PRO A 231 -5.70 -9.76 0.15
C PRO A 231 -5.72 -9.95 1.68
N GLY A 232 -5.16 -11.06 2.14
CA GLY A 232 -5.10 -11.41 3.56
C GLY A 232 -6.33 -12.11 4.11
N GLY A 233 -7.41 -12.28 3.32
CA GLY A 233 -8.64 -12.89 3.81
C GLY A 233 -8.53 -14.39 4.01
N ARG A 234 -8.82 -14.89 5.21
CA ARG A 234 -8.67 -16.30 5.60
C ARG A 234 -9.97 -17.12 5.62
N LEU A 235 -11.13 -16.55 5.34
CA LEU A 235 -12.36 -17.35 5.40
C LEU A 235 -12.41 -18.48 4.36
N ALA A 236 -13.06 -19.59 4.71
CA ALA A 236 -13.26 -20.75 3.83
C ALA A 236 -13.82 -20.34 2.46
N ARG A 237 -14.84 -19.45 2.45
CA ARG A 237 -15.42 -18.90 1.21
C ARG A 237 -14.43 -18.18 0.28
N PHE A 238 -13.31 -17.67 0.83
CA PHE A 238 -12.30 -16.96 0.05
C PHE A 238 -11.07 -17.80 -0.27
N ASP A 239 -10.88 -18.92 0.42
CA ASP A 239 -9.72 -19.79 0.24
C ASP A 239 -10.13 -21.23 0.60
N PRO A 240 -10.96 -21.87 -0.23
CA PRO A 240 -11.51 -23.21 0.05
C PRO A 240 -10.43 -24.30 -0.02
N PHE A 241 -9.34 -24.06 -0.74
CA PHE A 241 -8.22 -24.98 -0.93
C PHE A 241 -7.12 -24.83 0.14
N SER A 242 -7.46 -24.38 1.36
CA SER A 242 -6.48 -24.37 2.46
C SER A 242 -5.98 -25.78 2.73
N THR A 243 -4.68 -25.98 2.79
CA THR A 243 -4.12 -27.22 3.32
C THR A 243 -4.23 -27.33 4.84
N HIS A 244 -4.53 -26.23 5.54
CA HIS A 244 -4.62 -26.19 7.01
C HIS A 244 -5.95 -25.57 7.48
N PRO A 245 -6.58 -26.13 8.55
CA PRO A 245 -7.74 -25.51 9.18
C PRO A 245 -7.36 -24.13 9.71
N ARG A 246 -8.25 -23.15 9.52
CA ARG A 246 -7.93 -21.76 9.84
C ARG A 246 -8.66 -21.32 11.09
N THR A 247 -7.88 -20.77 12.02
CA THR A 247 -8.42 -19.93 13.08
C THR A 247 -8.98 -18.65 12.45
N VAL A 248 -10.31 -18.54 12.41
CA VAL A 248 -11.00 -17.34 11.94
C VAL A 248 -10.85 -16.28 13.01
N ARG A 249 -10.24 -15.15 12.64
CA ARG A 249 -10.06 -14.00 13.53
C ARG A 249 -11.18 -13.00 13.27
N GLU A 250 -11.47 -12.14 14.24
CA GLU A 250 -12.45 -11.05 14.10
C GLU A 250 -12.19 -10.22 12.83
N VAL A 251 -10.94 -9.87 12.55
CA VAL A 251 -10.54 -9.12 11.33
C VAL A 251 -10.92 -9.83 10.03
N ASP A 252 -10.94 -11.17 10.03
CA ASP A 252 -11.29 -11.94 8.84
C ASP A 252 -12.81 -11.88 8.59
N ALA A 253 -13.63 -11.83 9.64
CA ALA A 253 -15.08 -11.61 9.53
C ALA A 253 -15.41 -10.18 9.05
N VAL A 254 -14.77 -9.17 9.66
CA VAL A 254 -14.92 -7.75 9.27
C VAL A 254 -14.53 -7.53 7.82
N LEU A 255 -13.37 -8.06 7.39
CA LEU A 255 -12.94 -7.98 6.00
C LEU A 255 -13.98 -8.56 5.04
N ALA A 256 -14.63 -9.64 5.46
CA ALA A 256 -15.54 -10.37 4.60
C ALA A 256 -16.91 -9.70 4.49
N HIS A 257 -17.39 -9.06 5.56
CA HIS A 257 -18.56 -8.20 5.53
C HIS A 257 -18.30 -6.92 4.72
N ALA A 258 -17.17 -6.24 4.98
CA ALA A 258 -16.75 -5.07 4.20
C ALA A 258 -16.59 -5.40 2.71
N HIS A 259 -16.10 -6.60 2.37
CA HIS A 259 -15.98 -7.03 0.98
C HIS A 259 -17.34 -7.15 0.29
N ALA A 260 -18.35 -7.72 0.96
CA ALA A 260 -19.71 -7.79 0.43
C ALA A 260 -20.28 -6.39 0.18
N LEU A 261 -20.13 -5.46 1.16
CA LEU A 261 -20.54 -4.06 1.01
C LEU A 261 -19.84 -3.36 -0.17
N ALA A 262 -18.54 -3.61 -0.36
CA ALA A 262 -17.78 -3.01 -1.46
C ALA A 262 -18.19 -3.57 -2.83
N LEU A 263 -18.50 -4.87 -2.93
CA LEU A 263 -19.02 -5.46 -4.16
C LEU A 263 -20.41 -4.89 -4.47
N TYR A 264 -21.30 -4.85 -3.49
CA TYR A 264 -22.61 -4.21 -3.62
C TYR A 264 -22.48 -2.74 -4.06
N ALA A 265 -21.53 -2.00 -3.49
CA ALA A 265 -21.28 -0.60 -3.86
C ALA A 265 -20.77 -0.41 -5.29
N LEU A 266 -20.02 -1.39 -5.83
CA LEU A 266 -19.49 -1.38 -7.19
C LEU A 266 -20.46 -1.94 -8.23
N GLN A 267 -21.42 -2.77 -7.82
CA GLN A 267 -22.54 -3.15 -8.69
C GLN A 267 -23.27 -1.86 -9.08
N ASN A 268 -23.44 -1.68 -10.40
CA ASN A 268 -24.25 -0.59 -10.92
C ASN A 268 -25.63 -0.71 -10.27
N PRO A 269 -26.21 0.38 -9.73
CA PRO A 269 -27.63 0.33 -9.40
C PRO A 269 -28.36 -0.06 -10.67
N ASP A 270 -29.21 -1.09 -10.58
CA ASP A 270 -30.03 -1.54 -11.69
C ASP A 270 -30.73 -0.31 -12.27
N THR A 271 -30.37 0.05 -13.50
CA THR A 271 -31.08 1.03 -14.29
C THR A 271 -32.35 0.34 -14.77
N SER A 272 -33.37 0.35 -13.93
CA SER A 272 -34.78 0.29 -14.34
C SER A 272 -35.23 1.69 -14.75
#